data_AF-A0A412PML5-F1
#
_entry.id   AF-A0A412PML5-F1
#
_cell.length_a   1.000
_cell.length_b   1.000
_cell.length_c   1.000
_cell.angle_alpha   90.00
_cell.angle_beta   90.00
_cell.angle_gamma   90.00
#
_symmetry.space_group_name_H-M   'P 1'
#
loop_
_entity.id
_entity.type
_entity.pdbx_description
1 polymer ?
#
loop_
_entity_poly.entity_id
_entity_poly.type
_entity_poly.pdbx_seq_one_letter_code
_entity_poly.pdbx_strand_id
1 'polypeptide(L)'
;MAYTLEERETIVRYDEMDNCWYFESNVRRHVTKILKMEHAFDEIEKEFENDFCIYVRAKLSDLDNFSVNPFVKNKRKLSDEQRLELSRLAKKRFSSD
;
A
#
# COMPACT_ATOMS: atom_id res chain seq x y z
N MET A 1 17.12 13.85 2.38
CA MET A 1 17.55 12.83 1.41
C MET A 1 16.60 11.67 1.58
N ALA A 2 16.00 11.17 0.51
CA ALA A 2 15.13 10.00 0.61
C ALA A 2 15.97 8.79 1.07
N TYR A 3 15.37 7.95 1.92
CA TYR A 3 15.98 6.76 2.50
C TYR A 3 16.73 5.90 1.46
N THR A 4 17.90 5.42 1.86
CA THR A 4 18.70 4.42 1.14
C THR A 4 17.91 3.12 0.97
N LEU A 5 18.37 2.20 0.11
CA LEU A 5 17.64 0.96 -0.11
C LEU A 5 17.60 0.09 1.16
N GLU A 6 18.66 0.14 1.94
CA GLU A 6 18.87 -0.58 3.18
C GLU A 6 17.99 -0.03 4.32
N GLU A 7 17.73 1.28 4.32
CA GLU A 7 16.82 1.93 5.27
C GLU A 7 15.34 1.78 4.88
N ARG A 8 15.04 1.32 3.66
CA ARG A 8 13.66 1.22 3.19
C ARG A 8 12.98 -0.01 3.78
N GLU A 9 11.90 0.24 4.51
CA GLU A 9 11.09 -0.79 5.11
C GLU A 9 9.60 -0.49 5.07
N THR A 10 8.82 -1.50 5.43
CA THR A 10 7.40 -1.34 5.68
C THR A 10 7.04 -2.24 6.83
N ILE A 11 6.51 -1.63 7.89
CA ILE A 11 6.05 -2.31 9.08
C ILE A 11 4.52 -2.29 9.04
N VAL A 12 3.92 -3.47 9.14
CA VAL A 12 2.48 -3.64 9.26
C VAL A 12 2.24 -4.42 10.54
N ARG A 13 1.63 -3.76 11.53
CA ARG A 13 1.42 -4.31 12.86
C ARG A 13 -0.07 -4.36 13.15
N TYR A 14 -0.54 -5.50 13.65
CA TYR A 14 -1.86 -5.60 14.24
C TYR A 14 -1.75 -5.49 15.75
N ASP A 15 -2.67 -4.74 16.34
CA ASP A 15 -2.83 -4.60 17.76
C ASP A 15 -4.15 -5.27 18.18
N GLU A 16 -4.04 -6.39 18.89
CA GLU A 16 -5.21 -7.16 19.35
C GLU A 16 -5.96 -6.46 20.47
N MET A 17 -5.26 -5.64 21.28
CA MET A 17 -5.89 -4.96 22.41
C MET A 17 -6.79 -3.82 21.93
N ASP A 18 -6.31 -3.07 20.95
CA ASP A 18 -7.02 -1.96 20.33
C ASP A 18 -7.85 -2.38 19.10
N ASN A 19 -7.79 -3.65 18.70
CA ASN A 19 -8.40 -4.20 17.49
C ASN A 19 -8.16 -3.32 16.25
N CYS A 20 -6.90 -2.99 15.98
CA CYS A 20 -6.55 -2.07 14.89
C CYS A 20 -5.25 -2.43 14.20
N TRP A 21 -5.04 -1.84 13.02
CA TRP A 21 -3.82 -2.00 12.22
C TRP A 21 -3.03 -0.71 12.19
N TYR A 22 -1.71 -0.84 12.30
CA TYR A 22 -0.74 0.23 12.10
C TYR A 22 0.10 -0.06 10.86
N PHE A 23 0.32 0.99 10.07
CA PHE A 23 1.13 0.97 8.87
C PHE A 23 2.22 2.01 8.99
N GLU A 24 3.47 1.63 8.80
CA GLU A 24 4.60 2.53 8.74
C GLU A 24 5.44 2.19 7.51
N SER A 25 5.74 3.18 6.68
CA SER A 25 6.47 2.91 5.43
C SER A 25 7.20 4.13 4.91
N ASN A 26 8.46 3.92 4.51
CA ASN A 26 9.22 4.81 3.63
C ASN A 26 9.43 4.20 2.23
N VAL A 27 8.82 3.04 1.95
CA VAL A 27 8.87 2.41 0.62
C VAL A 27 7.88 3.15 -0.29
N ARG A 28 8.40 3.91 -1.25
CA ARG A 28 7.61 4.79 -2.16
C ARG A 28 6.33 4.15 -2.72
N ARG A 29 6.39 2.88 -3.15
CA ARG A 29 5.23 2.15 -3.69
C ARG A 29 4.15 1.90 -2.65
N HIS A 30 4.54 1.64 -1.40
CA HIS A 30 3.62 1.39 -0.29
C HIS A 30 3.07 2.70 0.25
N VAL A 31 3.90 3.73 0.41
CA VAL A 31 3.46 5.11 0.71
C VAL A 31 2.34 5.54 -0.24
N THR A 32 2.55 5.39 -1.56
CA THR A 32 1.53 5.74 -2.56
C THR A 32 0.22 4.96 -2.38
N LYS A 33 0.28 3.68 -1.97
CA LYS A 33 -0.93 2.87 -1.75
C LYS A 33 -1.68 3.31 -0.51
N ILE A 34 -0.96 3.59 0.57
CA ILE A 34 -1.53 4.06 1.84
C ILE A 34 -2.22 5.41 1.59
N LEU A 35 -1.54 6.37 0.96
CA LEU A 35 -2.10 7.68 0.66
C LEU A 35 -3.33 7.64 -0.27
N LYS A 36 -3.46 6.64 -1.14
CA LYS A 36 -4.67 6.47 -1.96
C LYS A 36 -5.90 6.05 -1.14
N MET A 37 -5.67 5.43 0.01
CA MET A 37 -6.70 5.00 0.95
C MET A 37 -6.71 5.90 2.19
N GLU A 38 -6.24 7.15 2.08
CA GLU A 38 -6.12 8.06 3.22
C GLU A 38 -7.43 8.21 4.02
N HIS A 39 -8.57 8.21 3.33
CA HIS A 39 -9.91 8.27 3.93
C HIS A 39 -10.29 7.06 4.80
N ALA A 40 -9.55 5.95 4.73
CA ALA A 40 -9.80 4.75 5.51
C ALA A 40 -9.11 4.80 6.89
N PHE A 41 -8.13 5.68 7.08
CA PHE A 41 -7.34 5.74 8.30
C PHE A 41 -7.89 6.80 9.26
N ASP A 42 -7.89 6.47 10.54
CA ASP A 42 -8.31 7.39 11.60
C ASP A 42 -7.23 8.45 11.87
N GLU A 43 -5.97 8.04 11.77
CA GLU A 43 -4.79 8.87 12.00
C GLU A 43 -3.80 8.65 10.86
N ILE A 44 -3.22 9.74 10.34
CA ILE A 44 -2.17 9.68 9.33
C ILE A 44 -1.12 10.78 9.55
N GLU A 45 0.12 10.36 9.72
CA GLU A 45 1.29 11.23 9.78
C GLU A 45 2.10 11.05 8.50
N LYS A 46 2.66 12.15 7.98
CA LYS A 46 3.40 12.17 6.72
C LYS A 46 4.66 13.00 6.87
N GLU A 47 5.75 12.49 6.33
CA GLU A 47 6.99 13.25 6.18
C GLU A 47 7.22 13.59 4.72
N PHE A 48 7.60 14.83 4.44
CA PHE A 48 7.83 15.33 3.08
C PHE A 48 9.26 15.80 2.88
N GLU A 49 9.80 15.53 1.69
CA GLU A 49 11.04 16.12 1.20
C GLU A 49 10.83 16.57 -0.24
N ASN A 50 11.14 17.84 -0.55
CA ASN A 50 10.96 18.43 -1.88
C ASN A 50 9.55 18.15 -2.46
N ASP A 51 8.50 18.37 -1.65
CA ASP A 51 7.09 18.12 -1.96
C ASP A 51 6.70 16.64 -2.16
N PHE A 52 7.64 15.70 -2.00
CA PHE A 52 7.36 14.28 -2.05
C PHE A 52 7.15 13.71 -0.64
N CYS A 53 6.03 13.04 -0.41
CA CYS A 53 5.83 12.25 0.80
C CYS A 53 6.81 11.07 0.79
N ILE A 54 7.79 11.10 1.70
CA ILE A 54 8.87 10.11 1.82
C ILE A 54 8.60 9.06 2.88
N TYR A 55 7.76 9.36 3.88
CA TYR A 55 7.34 8.42 4.92
C TYR A 55 5.87 8.66 5.28
N VAL A 56 5.19 7.58 5.67
CA VAL A 56 3.83 7.62 6.19
C VAL A 56 3.69 6.69 7.39
N ARG A 57 2.95 7.15 8.40
CA ARG A 57 2.45 6.35 9.51
C ARG A 57 0.93 6.49 9.57
N ALA A 58 0.21 5.38 9.64
CA ALA A 58 -1.25 5.40 9.61
C ALA A 58 -1.87 4.34 10.54
N LYS A 59 -3.04 4.65 11.08
CA LYS A 59 -3.84 3.76 11.94
C LYS A 59 -5.19 3.47 11.29
N LEU A 60 -5.58 2.20 11.26
CA LEU A 60 -6.87 1.73 10.76
C LEU A 60 -7.59 0.95 11.86
N SER A 61 -8.66 1.53 12.39
CA SER A 61 -9.56 0.89 13.35
C SER A 61 -10.92 0.49 12.76
N ASP A 62 -11.33 1.03 11.60
CA ASP A 62 -12.57 0.62 10.91
C ASP A 62 -12.39 -0.72 10.16
N LEU A 63 -12.50 -1.82 10.91
CA LEU A 63 -12.38 -3.18 10.38
C LEU A 63 -13.70 -3.76 9.85
N ASP A 64 -14.81 -3.03 9.99
CA ASP A 64 -16.11 -3.41 9.44
C ASP A 64 -16.19 -3.04 7.95
N ASN A 65 -15.63 -1.89 7.56
CA ASN A 65 -15.62 -1.43 6.16
C ASN A 65 -14.33 -1.76 5.41
N PHE A 66 -13.22 -1.97 6.12
CA PHE A 66 -11.91 -2.21 5.52
C PHE A 66 -11.27 -3.50 6.02
N SER A 67 -10.47 -4.15 5.18
CA SER A 67 -9.77 -5.39 5.54
C SER A 67 -8.29 -5.33 5.19
N VAL A 68 -7.48 -5.90 6.08
CA VAL A 68 -6.03 -6.03 5.94
C VAL A 68 -5.69 -7.52 5.96
N ASN A 69 -4.76 -7.94 5.11
CA ASN A 69 -4.27 -9.31 5.13
C ASN A 69 -2.73 -9.32 5.18
N PRO A 70 -2.14 -9.60 6.35
CA PRO A 70 -0.68 -9.66 6.51
C PRO A 70 -0.09 -11.02 6.08
N PHE A 71 -0.95 -12.00 5.81
CA PHE A 71 -0.53 -13.39 5.65
C PHE A 71 -0.21 -13.71 4.19
N VAL A 72 0.76 -14.59 4.00
CA VAL A 72 1.17 -15.04 2.68
C VAL A 72 -0.01 -15.70 1.96
N LYS A 73 -0.24 -15.29 0.71
CA LYS A 73 -1.25 -15.90 -0.17
C LYS A 73 -0.58 -16.57 -1.36
N ASN A 74 -1.13 -17.71 -1.77
CA ASN A 74 -0.73 -18.35 -3.00
C ASN A 74 -1.01 -17.42 -4.18
N LYS A 75 0.05 -17.11 -4.95
CA LYS A 75 -0.12 -16.39 -6.22
C LYS A 75 -0.70 -17.37 -7.23
N ARG A 76 -1.82 -16.99 -7.85
CA ARG A 76 -2.35 -17.70 -9.02
C ARG A 76 -1.26 -17.74 -10.09
N LYS A 77 -0.82 -18.94 -10.47
CA LYS A 77 0.04 -19.12 -11.65
C LYS A 77 -0.82 -18.85 -12.88
N LEU A 78 -0.67 -17.67 -13.46
CA LEU A 78 -1.26 -17.33 -14.74
C LEU A 78 -0.38 -17.91 -15.85
N SER A 79 -1.01 -18.49 -16.88
CA SER A 79 -0.30 -18.82 -18.11
C SER A 79 0.16 -17.53 -18.81
N ASP A 80 1.12 -17.66 -19.73
CA ASP A 80 1.62 -16.50 -20.47
C ASP A 80 0.53 -15.86 -21.34
N GLU A 81 -0.39 -16.65 -21.89
CA GLU A 81 -1.58 -16.15 -22.59
C GLU A 81 -2.47 -15.30 -21.67
N GLN A 82 -2.74 -15.75 -20.43
CA GLN A 82 -3.54 -15.02 -19.47
C GLN A 82 -2.86 -13.71 -19.03
N ARG A 83 -1.53 -13.71 -18.89
CA ARG A 83 -0.75 -12.50 -18.58
C ARG A 83 -0.81 -11.50 -19.72
N LEU A 84 -0.67 -11.97 -20.96
CA LEU A 84 -0.73 -11.13 -22.15
C LEU A 84 -2.09 -10.47 -22.30
N GLU A 85 -3.17 -11.22 -22.08
CA GLU A 85 -4.54 -10.70 -22.18
C GLU A 85 -4.81 -9.64 -21.10
N LEU A 86 -4.38 -9.85 -19.85
CA LEU A 86 -4.49 -8.84 -18.79
C LEU A 86 -3.70 -7.56 -19.11
N SER A 87 -2.49 -7.70 -19.67
CA SER A 87 -1.68 -6.55 -20.10
C SER A 87 -2.37 -5.78 -21.22
N ARG A 88 -2.98 -6.47 -22.19
CA ARG A 88 -3.75 -5.87 -23.28
C ARG A 88 -4.96 -5.10 -22.77
N LEU A 89 -5.71 -5.68 -21.83
CA LEU A 89 -6.86 -5.04 -21.20
C LEU A 89 -6.46 -3.79 -20.40
N ALA A 90 -5.36 -3.86 -19.66
CA ALA A 90 -4.83 -2.71 -18.94
C ALA A 90 -4.44 -1.57 -19.89
N LYS A 91 -3.69 -1.87 -20.96
CA LYS A 91 -3.31 -0.87 -21.97
C LYS A 91 -4.51 -0.18 -22.59
N LYS A 92 -5.57 -0.91 -22.96
CA LYS A 92 -6.82 -0.32 -23.47
C LYS A 92 -7.48 0.64 -22.49
N ARG A 93 -7.48 0.29 -21.20
CA ARG A 93 -8.07 1.11 -20.13
C ARG A 93 -7.30 2.42 -19.88
N PHE A 94 -5.99 2.42 -20.13
CA PHE A 94 -5.12 3.60 -19.95
C PHE A 94 -4.78 4.34 -21.27
N SER A 95 -5.17 3.80 -22.42
CA SER A 95 -5.05 4.46 -23.73
C SER A 95 -6.37 5.05 -24.22
N SER A 96 -7.41 5.05 -23.37
CA SER A 96 -8.68 5.71 -23.63
C SER A 96 -8.66 7.08 -22.95
N ASP A 97 -7.75 7.94 -23.40
CA ASP A 97 -7.72 9.39 -23.18
C ASP A 97 -7.41 10.05 -24.54
#